data_AF-A0A481CB33-F1
#
_entry.id   AF-A0A481CB33-F1
#
_cell.length_a   1.000
_cell.length_b   1.000
_cell.length_c   1.000
_cell.angle_alpha   90.00
_cell.angle_beta   90.00
_cell.angle_gamma   90.00
#
_symmetry.space_group_name_H-M   'P 1'
#
loop_
_entity.id
_entity.type
_entity.pdbx_description
1 polymer ?
#
loop_
_entity_poly.entity_id
_entity_poly.type
_entity_poly.pdbx_seq_one_letter_code
_entity_poly.pdbx_strand_id
1 'polypeptide(L)'
;MAARLAGSRSGTALSAAQRGPLVSCRRWAGATADTVYDVVVSGGGMVGAAMACALGHDIHFGDKKILLLEAGPKKVLGKLPETYSNRVSSISPGSATLLSSFGAWDHICNMRYRAFRRMQVWDACSEALIMFDKDNLDDMGYIVENDVIMQALTKQLEAVSDRVTVLYKSKAVSYTWPYPFSMADSSPWVHITLGDGSTLQTKLLIGADGHNSGVRQAAGIRDVSWNYDQSAVVATLHLSEPTENNVAWQRFLPSGPIALLPLSDTLSSLVWSTSHEHAAELVSMDEEKFVDAINSAFVSITSRWCVARVDTERWF
;
A
#
# COMPACT_ATOMS: atom_id res chain seq x y z
N MET A 1 -57.69 -15.91 53.18
CA MET A 1 -58.98 -15.26 52.88
C MET A 1 -59.57 -15.96 51.66
N ALA A 2 -60.67 -16.72 51.86
CA ALA A 2 -61.55 -17.44 50.89
C ALA A 2 -60.89 -18.13 49.67
N ALA A 3 -60.74 -19.46 49.58
CA ALA A 3 -61.73 -20.55 49.52
C ALA A 3 -62.57 -20.63 48.22
N ARG A 4 -62.70 -21.88 47.72
CA ARG A 4 -63.76 -22.46 46.84
C ARG A 4 -63.55 -22.31 45.31
N LEU A 5 -63.84 -23.29 44.44
CA LEU A 5 -64.62 -24.55 44.49
C LEU A 5 -64.33 -25.43 43.25
N ALA A 6 -64.53 -26.75 43.41
CA ALA A 6 -65.05 -27.80 42.51
C ALA A 6 -64.83 -27.70 40.98
N GLY A 7 -64.45 -28.74 40.23
CA GLY A 7 -64.76 -30.17 40.34
C GLY A 7 -65.75 -30.57 39.23
N SER A 8 -65.35 -31.46 38.31
CA SER A 8 -66.13 -32.61 37.78
C SER A 8 -65.62 -33.09 36.41
N ARG A 9 -65.84 -34.38 36.16
CA ARG A 9 -65.32 -35.21 35.08
C ARG A 9 -66.28 -35.28 33.87
N SER A 10 -65.69 -35.75 32.77
CA SER A 10 -66.23 -36.65 31.74
C SER A 10 -66.87 -36.04 30.48
N GLY A 11 -66.47 -36.59 29.33
CA GLY A 11 -67.04 -36.28 28.02
C GLY A 11 -66.09 -36.66 26.88
N THR A 12 -66.09 -37.93 26.50
CA THR A 12 -65.46 -38.48 25.29
C THR A 12 -66.06 -37.89 24.01
N ALA A 13 -65.21 -37.48 23.06
CA ALA A 13 -65.56 -37.43 21.65
C ALA A 13 -64.31 -37.72 20.80
N LEU A 14 -64.35 -38.85 20.08
CA LEU A 14 -63.44 -39.16 18.99
C LEU A 14 -63.81 -38.30 17.78
N SER A 15 -62.83 -37.61 17.19
CA SER A 15 -62.90 -37.18 15.79
C SER A 15 -61.49 -37.08 15.22
N ALA A 16 -61.28 -37.81 14.13
CA ALA A 16 -60.06 -37.82 13.33
C ALA A 16 -59.80 -36.45 12.69
N ALA A 17 -58.53 -36.07 12.53
CA ALA A 17 -57.99 -35.49 11.29
C ALA A 17 -56.49 -35.15 11.39
N GLN A 18 -55.76 -35.67 10.41
CA GLN A 18 -54.69 -35.02 9.66
C GLN A 18 -53.35 -34.71 10.36
N ARG A 19 -52.36 -35.51 9.94
CA ARG A 19 -50.92 -35.21 10.04
C ARG A 19 -50.62 -33.86 9.37
N GLY A 20 -50.45 -32.82 10.17
CA GLY A 20 -49.77 -31.58 9.76
C GLY A 20 -48.24 -31.81 9.71
N PRO A 21 -47.51 -31.07 8.87
CA PRO A 21 -46.10 -31.35 8.62
C PRO A 21 -45.30 -31.05 9.90
N LEU A 22 -44.48 -32.01 10.30
CA LEU A 22 -43.40 -31.80 11.27
C LEU A 22 -42.55 -30.66 10.75
N VAL A 23 -42.58 -29.52 11.44
CA VAL A 23 -41.62 -28.43 11.23
C VAL A 23 -40.26 -28.99 11.62
N SER A 24 -39.54 -29.51 10.63
CA SER A 24 -38.15 -29.90 10.81
C SER A 24 -37.38 -28.60 10.99
N CYS A 25 -36.98 -28.33 12.23
CA CYS A 25 -35.92 -27.37 12.50
C CYS A 25 -34.67 -27.92 11.81
N ARG A 26 -34.39 -27.49 10.57
CA ARG A 26 -33.14 -27.81 9.88
C ARG A 26 -32.03 -27.08 10.60
N ARG A 27 -31.40 -27.79 11.54
CA ARG A 27 -30.03 -27.53 11.94
C ARG A 27 -29.16 -27.52 10.68
N TRP A 28 -28.34 -26.49 10.59
CA TRP A 28 -27.37 -26.27 9.52
C TRP A 28 -26.46 -27.48 9.33
N ALA A 29 -26.35 -27.92 8.09
CA ALA A 29 -25.23 -28.71 7.60
C ALA A 29 -25.07 -28.40 6.11
N GLY A 30 -24.78 -27.14 5.81
CA GLY A 30 -24.19 -26.75 4.54
C GLY A 30 -22.78 -26.31 4.85
N ALA A 31 -21.78 -27.06 4.39
CA ALA A 31 -20.47 -26.46 4.14
C ALA A 31 -20.76 -25.23 3.27
N THR A 32 -20.46 -24.03 3.76
CA THR A 32 -20.51 -22.82 2.95
C THR A 32 -19.63 -23.11 1.74
N ALA A 33 -20.20 -23.16 0.54
CA ALA A 33 -19.40 -23.33 -0.66
C ALA A 33 -18.39 -22.18 -0.68
N ASP A 34 -17.10 -22.51 -0.56
CA ASP A 34 -16.03 -21.52 -0.57
C ASP A 34 -16.20 -20.64 -1.81
N THR A 35 -16.16 -19.32 -1.62
CA THR A 35 -16.29 -18.41 -2.77
C THR A 35 -15.03 -18.52 -3.61
N VAL A 36 -15.19 -18.85 -4.89
CA VAL A 36 -14.09 -19.06 -5.83
C VAL A 36 -13.82 -17.79 -6.62
N TYR A 37 -12.56 -17.35 -6.60
CA TYR A 37 -12.03 -16.26 -7.42
C TYR A 37 -11.01 -16.78 -8.42
N ASP A 38 -10.94 -16.19 -9.61
CA ASP A 38 -9.91 -16.55 -10.58
C ASP A 38 -8.53 -16.04 -10.13
N VAL A 39 -8.50 -14.81 -9.58
CA VAL A 39 -7.27 -14.20 -9.06
C VAL A 39 -7.56 -13.54 -7.71
N VAL A 40 -6.71 -13.82 -6.71
CA VAL A 40 -6.69 -13.07 -5.44
C VAL A 40 -5.35 -12.36 -5.31
N VAL A 41 -5.39 -11.04 -5.10
CA VAL A 41 -4.25 -10.22 -4.73
C VAL A 41 -4.30 -9.99 -3.22
N SER A 42 -3.30 -10.48 -2.50
CA SER A 42 -3.18 -10.29 -1.05
C SER A 42 -2.32 -9.06 -0.75
N GLY A 43 -2.93 -8.00 -0.19
CA GLY A 43 -2.28 -6.73 0.14
C GLY A 43 -2.70 -5.60 -0.80
N GLY A 44 -3.42 -4.60 -0.29
CA GLY A 44 -3.94 -3.45 -1.03
C GLY A 44 -3.09 -2.18 -0.90
N GLY A 45 -1.78 -2.32 -0.70
CA GLY A 45 -0.83 -1.22 -0.85
C GLY A 45 -0.65 -0.81 -2.32
N MET A 46 0.26 0.14 -2.59
CA MET A 46 0.47 0.67 -3.96
C MET A 46 0.72 -0.43 -5.00
N VAL A 47 1.50 -1.45 -4.66
CA VAL A 47 1.84 -2.56 -5.57
C VAL A 47 0.62 -3.44 -5.86
N GLY A 48 -0.10 -3.89 -4.83
CA GLY A 48 -1.24 -4.78 -5.02
C GLY A 48 -2.44 -4.08 -5.64
N ALA A 49 -2.68 -2.82 -5.27
CA ALA A 49 -3.70 -1.99 -5.91
C ALA A 49 -3.37 -1.74 -7.39
N ALA A 50 -2.10 -1.43 -7.74
CA ALA A 50 -1.68 -1.30 -9.14
C ALA A 50 -1.84 -2.61 -9.93
N MET A 51 -1.49 -3.75 -9.34
CA MET A 51 -1.71 -5.06 -9.96
C MET A 51 -3.20 -5.34 -10.19
N ALA A 52 -4.05 -5.07 -9.20
CA ALA A 52 -5.49 -5.26 -9.33
C ALA A 52 -6.10 -4.33 -10.40
N CYS A 53 -5.65 -3.08 -10.51
CA CYS A 53 -6.02 -2.19 -11.61
C CYS A 53 -5.60 -2.76 -12.96
N ALA A 54 -4.32 -3.15 -13.10
CA ALA A 54 -3.80 -3.70 -14.35
C ALA A 54 -4.63 -4.91 -14.82
N LEU A 55 -4.95 -5.84 -13.91
CA LEU A 55 -5.80 -7.00 -14.21
C LEU A 55 -7.24 -6.59 -14.55
N GLY A 56 -7.83 -5.63 -13.84
CA GLY A 56 -9.22 -5.18 -14.08
C GLY A 56 -9.42 -4.46 -15.41
N HIS A 57 -8.41 -3.71 -15.86
CA HIS A 57 -8.44 -2.99 -17.14
C HIS A 57 -8.04 -3.87 -18.33
N ASP A 58 -7.35 -4.99 -18.10
CA ASP A 58 -6.93 -5.90 -19.18
C ASP A 58 -8.12 -6.68 -19.77
N ILE A 59 -8.28 -6.61 -21.08
CA ILE A 59 -9.39 -7.24 -21.82
C ILE A 59 -9.39 -8.77 -21.71
N HIS A 60 -8.22 -9.40 -21.53
CA HIS A 60 -8.09 -10.86 -21.44
C HIS A 60 -8.59 -11.41 -20.09
N PHE A 61 -8.74 -10.53 -19.10
CA PHE A 61 -9.27 -10.84 -17.77
C PHE A 61 -10.73 -10.38 -17.59
N GLY A 62 -11.39 -9.89 -18.64
CA GLY A 62 -12.73 -9.30 -18.55
C GLY A 62 -13.84 -10.24 -18.05
N ASP A 63 -13.65 -11.56 -18.16
CA ASP A 63 -14.58 -12.59 -17.65
C ASP A 63 -14.11 -13.21 -16.32
N LYS A 64 -13.01 -12.72 -15.73
CA LYS A 64 -12.38 -13.29 -14.54
C LYS A 64 -12.81 -12.53 -13.28
N LYS A 65 -13.07 -13.28 -12.20
CA LYS A 65 -13.36 -12.71 -10.89
C LYS A 65 -12.07 -12.40 -10.14
N ILE A 66 -11.78 -11.11 -9.98
CA ILE A 66 -10.57 -10.64 -9.30
C ILE A 66 -10.96 -10.12 -7.91
N LEU A 67 -10.20 -10.52 -6.89
CA LEU A 67 -10.35 -10.03 -5.52
C LEU A 67 -9.05 -9.39 -5.03
N LEU A 68 -9.14 -8.18 -4.50
CA LEU A 68 -8.08 -7.52 -3.75
C LEU A 68 -8.41 -7.56 -2.25
N LEU A 69 -7.52 -8.16 -1.45
CA LEU A 69 -7.61 -8.15 0.01
C LEU A 69 -6.80 -7.00 0.59
N GLU A 70 -7.45 -6.11 1.33
CA GLU A 70 -6.81 -5.02 2.05
C GLU A 70 -7.10 -5.12 3.55
N ALA A 71 -6.03 -5.16 4.35
CA ALA A 71 -6.13 -5.32 5.80
C ALA A 71 -6.63 -4.04 6.50
N GLY A 72 -6.34 -2.88 5.93
CA GLY A 72 -6.77 -1.57 6.42
C GLY A 72 -8.20 -1.18 6.02
N PRO A 73 -8.73 -0.10 6.61
CA PRO A 73 -10.00 0.48 6.18
C PRO A 73 -9.89 1.15 4.81
N LYS A 74 -11.01 1.23 4.09
CA LYS A 74 -11.11 2.09 2.90
C LYS A 74 -10.78 3.53 3.30
N LYS A 75 -9.74 4.11 2.71
CA LYS A 75 -9.45 5.53 2.85
C LYS A 75 -10.52 6.32 2.09
N VAL A 76 -11.08 7.34 2.74
CA VAL A 76 -12.01 8.26 2.06
C VAL A 76 -11.21 9.14 1.12
N LEU A 77 -11.58 9.16 -0.15
CA LEU A 77 -11.01 10.07 -1.13
C LEU A 77 -11.46 11.49 -0.80
N GLY A 78 -10.57 12.27 -0.21
CA GLY A 78 -10.77 13.68 0.12
C GLY A 78 -9.94 14.61 -0.77
N LYS A 79 -10.16 15.92 -0.62
CA LYS A 79 -9.24 16.92 -1.18
C LYS A 79 -7.86 16.69 -0.57
N LEU A 80 -6.83 16.66 -1.41
CA LEU A 80 -5.44 16.61 -0.94
C LEU A 80 -5.15 17.83 -0.05
N PRO A 81 -4.47 17.64 1.10
CA PRO A 81 -3.99 18.76 1.89
C PRO A 81 -3.09 19.69 1.07
N GLU A 82 -3.07 20.97 1.42
CA GLU A 82 -2.13 21.92 0.81
C GLU A 82 -0.68 21.60 1.19
N THR A 83 -0.47 21.09 2.41
CA THR A 83 0.82 20.58 2.88
C THR A 83 1.21 19.30 2.14
N TYR A 84 2.52 19.12 1.95
CA TYR A 84 3.05 17.89 1.37
C TYR A 84 3.13 16.79 2.42
N SER A 85 2.94 15.55 1.98
CA SER A 85 3.25 14.36 2.76
C SER A 85 4.77 14.14 2.76
N ASN A 86 5.33 13.83 3.92
CA ASN A 86 6.73 13.42 4.04
C ASN A 86 7.02 12.06 3.38
N ARG A 87 5.97 11.32 2.96
CA ARG A 87 6.09 10.02 2.31
C ARG A 87 5.89 10.19 0.81
N VAL A 88 6.98 10.44 0.11
CA VAL A 88 7.03 10.51 -1.36
C VAL A 88 7.78 9.32 -1.94
N SER A 89 7.49 9.01 -3.20
CA SER A 89 8.18 8.01 -4.00
C SER A 89 8.76 8.67 -5.26
N SER A 90 9.98 8.28 -5.62
CA SER A 90 10.54 8.58 -6.94
C SER A 90 10.03 7.54 -7.94
N ILE A 91 9.20 8.00 -8.87
CA ILE A 91 8.57 7.21 -9.92
C ILE A 91 9.41 7.33 -11.19
N SER A 92 9.89 6.19 -11.68
CA SER A 92 10.61 6.12 -12.95
C SER A 92 9.66 6.28 -14.13
N PRO A 93 10.16 6.66 -15.33
CA PRO A 93 9.35 6.70 -16.54
C PRO A 93 8.68 5.37 -16.88
N GLY A 94 9.32 4.24 -16.57
CA GLY A 94 8.73 2.91 -16.74
C GLY A 94 7.54 2.67 -15.81
N SER A 95 7.64 3.07 -14.54
CA SER A 95 6.52 3.00 -13.59
C SER A 95 5.38 3.96 -13.98
N ALA A 96 5.70 5.16 -14.46
CA ALA A 96 4.71 6.09 -15.00
C ALA A 96 3.99 5.49 -16.23
N THR A 97 4.72 4.79 -17.11
CA THR A 97 4.15 4.08 -18.27
C THR A 97 3.17 2.99 -17.82
N LEU A 98 3.54 2.19 -16.81
CA LEU A 98 2.64 1.19 -16.22
C LEU A 98 1.38 1.85 -15.65
N LEU A 99 1.51 2.90 -14.85
CA LEU A 99 0.36 3.62 -14.28
C LEU A 99 -0.51 4.26 -15.37
N SER A 100 0.09 4.66 -16.49
CA SER A 100 -0.62 5.21 -17.65
C SER A 100 -1.45 4.15 -18.37
N SER A 101 -1.00 2.89 -18.40
CA SER A 101 -1.68 1.83 -19.15
C SER A 101 -3.10 1.51 -18.63
N PHE A 102 -3.40 1.91 -17.40
CA PHE A 102 -4.74 1.82 -16.80
C PHE A 102 -5.25 3.18 -16.27
N GLY A 103 -4.72 4.29 -16.79
CA GLY A 103 -5.23 5.65 -16.52
C GLY A 103 -4.99 6.21 -15.13
N ALA A 104 -4.22 5.54 -14.26
CA ALA A 104 -3.90 6.10 -12.94
C ALA A 104 -2.93 7.28 -13.03
N TRP A 105 -2.04 7.29 -14.04
CA TRP A 105 -1.08 8.38 -14.22
C TRP A 105 -1.77 9.73 -14.49
N ASP A 106 -2.86 9.75 -15.27
CA ASP A 106 -3.62 10.97 -15.52
C ASP A 106 -4.20 11.56 -14.24
N HIS A 107 -4.65 10.71 -13.31
CA HIS A 107 -5.11 11.17 -12.00
C HIS A 107 -3.97 11.77 -11.17
N ILE A 108 -2.77 11.20 -11.23
CA ILE A 108 -1.58 11.73 -10.55
C ILE A 108 -1.23 13.11 -11.12
N CYS A 109 -1.19 13.23 -12.45
CA CYS A 109 -0.89 14.49 -13.14
C CYS A 109 -1.88 15.61 -12.80
N ASN A 110 -3.16 15.26 -12.63
CA ASN A 110 -4.21 16.19 -12.26
C ASN A 110 -4.27 16.52 -10.75
N MET A 111 -3.53 15.78 -9.92
CA MET A 111 -3.49 15.99 -8.48
C MET A 111 -2.25 16.77 -8.08
N ARG A 112 -1.09 16.11 -8.02
CA ARG A 112 0.16 16.72 -7.58
C ARG A 112 1.34 15.79 -7.88
N TYR A 113 2.32 16.28 -8.63
CA TYR A 113 3.60 15.61 -8.86
C TYR A 113 4.67 16.64 -9.23
N ARG A 114 5.94 16.26 -9.11
CA ARG A 114 7.06 17.08 -9.59
C ARG A 114 8.02 16.27 -10.44
N ALA A 115 8.21 16.66 -11.68
CA ALA A 115 9.25 16.11 -12.52
C ALA A 115 10.63 16.66 -12.15
N PHE A 116 11.66 15.84 -12.33
CA PHE A 116 13.06 16.29 -12.29
C PHE A 116 13.78 15.81 -13.55
N ARG A 117 14.72 16.63 -14.03
CA ARG A 117 15.44 16.42 -15.29
C ARG A 117 16.93 16.20 -15.11
N ARG A 118 17.42 16.48 -13.91
CA ARG A 118 18.82 16.34 -13.55
C ARG A 118 18.96 15.57 -12.26
N MET A 119 20.04 14.82 -12.14
CA MET A 119 20.44 14.19 -10.91
C MET A 119 21.92 14.43 -10.66
N GLN A 120 22.25 14.87 -9.45
CA GLN A 120 23.63 15.08 -9.04
C GLN A 120 23.94 14.22 -7.82
N VAL A 121 24.94 13.35 -7.97
CA VAL A 121 25.36 12.40 -6.94
C VAL A 121 26.83 12.59 -6.65
N TRP A 122 27.22 12.79 -5.39
CA TRP A 122 28.63 12.92 -5.02
C TRP A 122 28.94 12.27 -3.68
N ASP A 123 30.23 12.00 -3.47
CA ASP A 123 30.74 11.38 -2.26
C ASP A 123 31.35 12.42 -1.32
N ALA A 124 31.22 12.23 -0.01
CA ALA A 124 31.76 13.16 0.98
C ALA A 124 33.25 12.95 1.27
N CYS A 125 33.78 11.77 0.97
CA CYS A 125 35.15 11.35 1.31
C CYS A 125 36.09 11.31 0.10
N SER A 126 35.61 11.69 -1.09
CA SER A 126 36.36 11.72 -2.33
C SER A 126 35.85 12.83 -3.24
N GLU A 127 36.53 13.03 -4.37
CA GLU A 127 36.10 13.97 -5.41
C GLU A 127 35.12 13.32 -6.42
N ALA A 128 34.60 12.13 -6.11
CA ALA A 128 33.68 11.42 -6.99
C ALA A 128 32.36 12.20 -7.13
N LEU A 129 32.03 12.53 -8.37
CA LEU A 129 30.82 13.25 -8.76
C LEU A 129 30.26 12.61 -10.03
N ILE A 130 28.98 12.27 -10.00
CA ILE A 130 28.22 11.80 -11.16
C ILE A 130 27.07 12.78 -11.37
N MET A 131 26.98 13.30 -12.59
CA MET A 131 25.89 14.16 -13.02
C MET A 131 25.18 13.50 -14.18
N PHE A 132 23.86 13.45 -14.08
CA PHE A 132 22.98 13.07 -15.16
C PHE A 132 22.21 14.31 -15.57
N ASP A 133 22.36 14.72 -16.83
CA ASP A 133 21.53 15.73 -17.46
C ASP A 133 20.91 15.07 -18.69
N LYS A 134 19.60 15.22 -18.87
CA LYS A 134 18.91 14.72 -20.05
C LYS A 134 18.72 15.89 -20.99
N ASP A 135 19.63 16.01 -21.97
CA ASP A 135 19.69 17.10 -22.95
C ASP A 135 18.41 17.21 -23.84
N ASN A 136 17.52 16.22 -23.80
CA ASN A 136 16.39 16.06 -24.73
C ASN A 136 14.98 16.32 -24.14
N LEU A 137 14.82 17.25 -23.18
CA LEU A 137 13.53 17.70 -22.61
C LEU A 137 12.69 16.65 -21.86
N ASP A 138 13.00 15.37 -21.98
CA ASP A 138 12.32 14.31 -21.24
C ASP A 138 12.66 14.35 -19.75
N ASP A 139 11.67 14.07 -18.91
CA ASP A 139 11.87 13.95 -17.47
C ASP A 139 12.61 12.65 -17.10
N MET A 140 13.53 12.74 -16.14
CA MET A 140 14.27 11.58 -15.61
C MET A 140 13.42 10.74 -14.65
N GLY A 141 12.49 11.39 -13.97
CA GLY A 141 11.58 10.77 -13.03
C GLY A 141 10.65 11.79 -12.40
N TYR A 142 9.77 11.30 -11.54
CA TYR A 142 8.72 12.09 -10.93
C TYR A 142 8.67 11.82 -9.43
N ILE A 143 8.68 12.87 -8.63
CA ILE A 143 8.43 12.77 -7.20
C ILE A 143 6.92 12.90 -6.99
N VAL A 144 6.34 11.87 -6.38
CA VAL A 144 4.90 11.76 -6.16
C VAL A 144 4.65 11.32 -4.72
N GLU A 145 3.71 11.95 -4.06
CA GLU A 145 3.28 11.54 -2.72
C GLU A 145 2.61 10.17 -2.77
N ASN A 146 2.90 9.32 -1.79
CA ASN A 146 2.34 7.97 -1.75
C ASN A 146 0.82 8.01 -1.64
N ASP A 147 0.26 9.00 -0.94
CA ASP A 147 -1.20 9.17 -0.86
C ASP A 147 -1.80 9.60 -2.21
N VAL A 148 -1.11 10.39 -3.03
CA VAL A 148 -1.56 10.75 -4.39
C VAL A 148 -1.63 9.49 -5.26
N ILE A 149 -0.60 8.64 -5.21
CA ILE A 149 -0.58 7.36 -5.94
C ILE A 149 -1.75 6.48 -5.48
N MET A 150 -1.93 6.32 -4.17
CA MET A 150 -3.02 5.51 -3.62
C MET A 150 -4.40 6.04 -3.99
N GLN A 151 -4.60 7.37 -4.00
CA GLN A 151 -5.86 7.97 -4.44
C GLN A 151 -6.12 7.72 -5.93
N ALA A 152 -5.10 7.85 -6.78
CA ALA A 152 -5.20 7.55 -8.21
C ALA A 152 -5.56 6.08 -8.47
N LEU A 153 -4.90 5.16 -7.76
CA LEU A 153 -5.19 3.72 -7.83
C LEU A 153 -6.61 3.41 -7.33
N THR A 154 -7.04 4.02 -6.23
CA THR A 154 -8.39 3.81 -5.69
C THR A 154 -9.46 4.27 -6.68
N LYS A 155 -9.27 5.40 -7.37
CA LYS A 155 -10.19 5.86 -8.43
C LYS A 155 -10.30 4.85 -9.58
N GLN A 156 -9.19 4.26 -9.99
CA GLN A 156 -9.20 3.24 -11.04
C GLN A 156 -9.87 1.95 -10.56
N LEU A 157 -9.62 1.50 -9.32
CA LEU A 157 -10.33 0.36 -8.74
C LEU A 157 -11.85 0.58 -8.67
N GLU A 158 -12.29 1.81 -8.37
CA GLU A 158 -13.72 2.15 -8.40
C GLU A 158 -14.29 2.10 -9.83
N ALA A 159 -13.51 2.52 -10.83
CA ALA A 159 -13.89 2.47 -12.24
C ALA A 159 -14.04 1.04 -12.79
N VAL A 160 -13.32 0.06 -12.24
CA VAL A 160 -13.41 -1.38 -12.59
C VAL A 160 -14.06 -2.23 -11.51
N SER A 161 -14.93 -1.63 -10.69
CA SER A 161 -15.60 -2.31 -9.58
C SER A 161 -16.54 -3.44 -9.99
N ASP A 162 -16.92 -3.50 -11.28
CA ASP A 162 -17.66 -4.62 -11.89
C ASP A 162 -16.79 -5.88 -12.08
N ARG A 163 -15.46 -5.72 -12.15
CA ARG A 163 -14.49 -6.80 -12.39
C ARG A 163 -13.61 -7.11 -11.18
N VAL A 164 -13.27 -6.08 -10.41
CA VAL A 164 -12.38 -6.17 -9.25
C VAL A 164 -13.17 -5.86 -7.98
N THR A 165 -13.34 -6.88 -7.15
CA THR A 165 -13.88 -6.70 -5.80
C THR A 165 -12.73 -6.33 -4.86
N VAL A 166 -12.91 -5.27 -4.07
CA VAL A 166 -11.97 -4.90 -3.00
C VAL A 166 -12.59 -5.18 -1.65
N LEU A 167 -11.98 -6.07 -0.86
CA LEU A 167 -12.38 -6.36 0.51
C LEU A 167 -11.45 -5.65 1.48
N TYR A 168 -11.98 -4.60 2.12
CA TYR A 168 -11.30 -3.84 3.16
C TYR A 168 -11.51 -4.45 4.54
N LYS A 169 -10.59 -4.18 5.47
CA LYS A 169 -10.56 -4.79 6.81
C LYS A 169 -10.53 -6.33 6.75
N SER A 170 -9.97 -6.88 5.67
CA SER A 170 -9.92 -8.31 5.41
C SER A 170 -8.47 -8.73 5.22
N LYS A 171 -7.89 -9.31 6.29
CA LYS A 171 -6.54 -9.87 6.26
C LYS A 171 -6.62 -11.39 6.15
N ALA A 172 -5.88 -11.96 5.21
CA ALA A 172 -5.65 -13.40 5.18
C ALA A 172 -4.73 -13.82 6.34
N VAL A 173 -5.14 -14.86 7.07
CA VAL A 173 -4.42 -15.38 8.23
C VAL A 173 -3.73 -16.71 7.95
N SER A 174 -4.21 -17.46 6.95
CA SER A 174 -3.55 -18.69 6.49
C SER A 174 -3.81 -18.94 5.01
N TYR A 175 -2.83 -19.58 4.37
CA TYR A 175 -2.92 -20.07 3.01
C TYR A 175 -2.62 -21.56 3.00
N THR A 176 -3.44 -22.34 2.30
CA THR A 176 -3.23 -23.78 2.14
C THR A 176 -3.11 -24.09 0.66
N TRP A 177 -1.93 -24.57 0.26
CA TRP A 177 -1.66 -24.97 -1.10
C TRP A 177 -2.37 -26.28 -1.43
N PRO A 178 -2.86 -26.45 -2.68
CA PRO A 178 -3.42 -27.72 -3.12
C PRO A 178 -2.35 -28.82 -3.05
N TYR A 179 -2.78 -30.05 -2.80
CA TYR A 179 -1.88 -31.19 -2.79
C TYR A 179 -1.32 -31.46 -4.20
N PRO A 180 -0.08 -31.98 -4.31
CA PRO A 180 0.54 -32.32 -5.60
C PRO A 180 -0.23 -33.37 -6.40
N PHE A 181 -1.04 -34.19 -5.72
CA PHE A 181 -1.85 -35.25 -6.30
C PHE A 181 -3.31 -34.98 -6.00
N SER A 182 -4.15 -34.96 -7.05
CA SER A 182 -5.60 -34.82 -6.89
C SER A 182 -6.13 -36.06 -6.19
N MET A 183 -6.52 -35.92 -4.93
CA MET A 183 -7.51 -36.85 -4.38
C MET A 183 -8.86 -36.50 -5.02
N ALA A 184 -9.75 -37.49 -5.17
CA ALA A 184 -11.02 -37.30 -5.89
C ALA A 184 -11.89 -36.15 -5.32
N ASP A 185 -11.64 -35.77 -4.05
CA ASP A 185 -12.39 -34.74 -3.32
C ASP A 185 -11.57 -33.48 -2.98
N SER A 186 -10.32 -33.35 -3.45
CA SER A 186 -9.48 -32.18 -3.14
C SER A 186 -9.59 -31.11 -4.23
N SER A 187 -9.91 -29.87 -3.84
CA SER A 187 -9.87 -28.73 -4.76
C SER A 187 -8.44 -28.50 -5.27
N PRO A 188 -8.24 -28.27 -6.58
CA PRO A 188 -6.91 -27.97 -7.13
C PRO A 188 -6.49 -26.51 -6.88
N TRP A 189 -7.23 -25.76 -6.07
CA TRP A 189 -7.06 -24.33 -5.87
C TRP A 189 -6.45 -24.01 -4.51
N VAL A 190 -5.85 -22.81 -4.40
CA VAL A 190 -5.32 -22.31 -3.13
C VAL A 190 -6.49 -21.93 -2.24
N HIS A 191 -6.49 -22.45 -1.01
CA HIS A 191 -7.43 -22.03 0.02
C HIS A 191 -6.85 -20.90 0.85
N ILE A 192 -7.67 -19.87 1.08
CA ILE A 192 -7.31 -18.68 1.85
C ILE A 192 -8.32 -18.55 2.99
N THR A 193 -7.81 -18.48 4.22
CA THR A 193 -8.64 -18.21 5.40
C THR A 193 -8.45 -16.76 5.81
N LEU A 194 -9.54 -16.02 5.96
CA LEU A 194 -9.55 -14.64 6.43
C LEU A 194 -9.63 -14.58 7.97
N GLY A 195 -9.28 -13.42 8.53
CA GLY A 195 -9.27 -13.21 9.98
C GLY A 195 -10.63 -13.33 10.68
N ASP A 196 -11.73 -13.27 9.94
CA ASP A 196 -13.09 -13.52 10.45
C ASP A 196 -13.49 -15.01 10.40
N GLY A 197 -12.59 -15.88 9.94
CA GLY A 197 -12.81 -17.32 9.79
C GLY A 197 -13.45 -17.73 8.47
N SER A 198 -13.82 -16.78 7.60
CA SER A 198 -14.32 -17.10 6.26
C SER A 198 -13.22 -17.67 5.37
N THR A 199 -13.62 -18.53 4.44
CA THR A 199 -12.72 -19.24 3.53
C THR A 199 -13.04 -18.90 2.07
N LEU A 200 -11.97 -18.73 1.31
CA LEU A 200 -12.00 -18.40 -0.12
C LEU A 200 -11.10 -19.36 -0.88
N GLN A 201 -11.40 -19.60 -2.14
CA GLN A 201 -10.54 -20.37 -3.04
C GLN A 201 -10.07 -19.52 -4.21
N THR A 202 -8.86 -19.75 -4.67
CA THR A 202 -8.36 -19.10 -5.88
C THR A 202 -7.48 -19.96 -6.77
N LYS A 203 -7.60 -19.73 -8.08
CA LYS A 203 -6.74 -20.36 -9.09
C LYS A 203 -5.35 -19.74 -9.12
N LEU A 204 -5.26 -18.42 -8.89
CA LEU A 204 -4.01 -17.66 -8.85
C LEU A 204 -3.98 -16.74 -7.62
N LEU A 205 -2.99 -16.95 -6.76
CA LEU A 205 -2.71 -16.08 -5.63
C LEU A 205 -1.48 -15.20 -5.94
N ILE A 206 -1.65 -13.88 -5.83
CA ILE A 206 -0.59 -12.88 -5.96
C ILE A 206 -0.28 -12.32 -4.57
N GLY A 207 0.96 -12.49 -4.10
CA GLY A 207 1.43 -11.88 -2.85
C GLY A 207 1.94 -10.46 -3.07
N ALA A 208 1.20 -9.48 -2.57
CA ALA A 208 1.55 -8.06 -2.54
C ALA A 208 1.43 -7.46 -1.13
N ASP A 209 1.60 -8.31 -0.11
CA ASP A 209 1.38 -8.08 1.33
C ASP A 209 2.65 -7.63 2.09
N GLY A 210 3.61 -7.06 1.36
CA GLY A 210 4.78 -6.38 1.93
C GLY A 210 5.91 -7.29 2.41
N HIS A 211 6.83 -6.73 3.21
CA HIS A 211 8.04 -7.41 3.64
C HIS A 211 7.76 -8.68 4.48
N ASN A 212 6.73 -8.64 5.32
CA ASN A 212 6.23 -9.79 6.11
C ASN A 212 5.14 -10.58 5.37
N SER A 213 5.35 -10.82 4.08
CA SER A 213 4.39 -11.53 3.21
C SER A 213 4.04 -12.90 3.77
N GLY A 214 2.77 -13.09 4.13
CA GLY A 214 2.23 -14.38 4.53
C GLY A 214 2.13 -15.33 3.33
N VAL A 215 1.90 -14.80 2.13
CA VAL A 215 1.91 -15.59 0.89
C VAL A 215 3.29 -16.22 0.67
N ARG A 216 4.36 -15.42 0.78
CA ARG A 216 5.75 -15.89 0.62
C ARG A 216 6.08 -16.98 1.64
N GLN A 217 5.75 -16.75 2.91
CA GLN A 217 5.99 -17.68 4.00
C GLN A 217 5.24 -19.01 3.79
N ALA A 218 3.95 -18.93 3.43
CA ALA A 218 3.16 -20.13 3.16
C ALA A 218 3.68 -20.92 1.96
N ALA A 219 4.23 -20.25 0.94
CA ALA A 219 4.85 -20.89 -0.23
C ALA A 219 6.21 -21.54 0.08
N GLY A 220 6.78 -21.32 1.27
CA GLY A 220 8.13 -21.80 1.61
C GLY A 220 9.24 -21.10 0.81
N ILE A 221 8.96 -19.92 0.24
CA ILE A 221 9.95 -19.14 -0.51
C ILE A 221 10.87 -18.43 0.48
N ARG A 222 12.16 -18.77 0.45
CA ARG A 222 13.18 -18.13 1.27
C ARG A 222 13.52 -16.75 0.70
N ASP A 223 13.56 -15.75 1.55
CA ASP A 223 14.12 -14.44 1.24
C ASP A 223 15.52 -14.27 1.85
N VAL A 224 16.34 -13.43 1.21
CA VAL A 224 17.61 -12.97 1.74
C VAL A 224 17.36 -11.58 2.31
N SER A 225 17.48 -11.45 3.62
CA SER A 225 17.33 -10.18 4.32
C SER A 225 18.69 -9.69 4.80
N TRP A 226 18.89 -8.38 4.70
CA TRP A 226 20.03 -7.70 5.29
C TRP A 226 19.49 -6.58 6.15
N ASN A 227 19.87 -6.56 7.42
CA ASN A 227 19.62 -5.41 8.25
C ASN A 227 20.72 -4.39 7.96
N TYR A 228 20.33 -3.23 7.47
CA TYR A 228 21.27 -2.14 7.19
C TYR A 228 21.67 -1.37 8.46
N ASP A 229 21.03 -1.66 9.61
CA ASP A 229 21.25 -0.97 10.90
C ASP A 229 21.16 0.56 10.77
N GLN A 230 20.22 1.00 9.92
CA GLN A 230 20.00 2.40 9.57
C GLN A 230 18.51 2.76 9.66
N SER A 231 18.25 4.03 9.99
CA SER A 231 16.96 4.69 9.89
C SER A 231 17.02 5.78 8.83
N ALA A 232 15.87 6.11 8.22
CA ALA A 232 15.77 7.19 7.25
C ALA A 232 14.91 8.32 7.82
N VAL A 233 15.52 9.47 8.11
CA VAL A 233 14.77 10.68 8.49
C VAL A 233 14.19 11.30 7.23
N VAL A 234 12.89 11.52 7.22
CA VAL A 234 12.18 12.18 6.12
C VAL A 234 11.52 13.47 6.60
N ALA A 235 11.58 14.51 5.77
CA ALA A 235 11.01 15.82 6.07
C ALA A 235 10.69 16.57 4.77
N THR A 236 9.78 17.54 4.86
CA THR A 236 9.55 18.53 3.80
C THR A 236 10.33 19.79 4.17
N LEU A 237 11.14 20.28 3.23
CA LEU A 237 11.99 21.45 3.43
C LEU A 237 11.51 22.59 2.53
N HIS A 238 11.50 23.80 3.06
CA HIS A 238 11.37 25.02 2.28
C HIS A 238 12.73 25.47 1.77
N LEU A 239 12.81 25.79 0.49
CA LEU A 239 14.01 26.40 -0.05
C LEU A 239 14.10 27.85 0.45
N SER A 240 15.33 28.32 0.69
CA SER A 240 15.59 29.69 1.11
C SER A 240 15.10 30.71 0.08
N GLU A 241 15.17 30.35 -1.20
CA GLU A 241 14.70 31.11 -2.34
C GLU A 241 13.97 30.18 -3.33
N PRO A 242 12.94 30.65 -4.05
CA PRO A 242 12.35 29.90 -5.14
C PRO A 242 13.37 29.62 -6.24
N THR A 243 13.40 28.39 -6.73
CA THR A 243 14.26 27.97 -7.84
C THR A 243 13.45 27.20 -8.88
N GLU A 244 14.05 26.86 -10.02
CA GLU A 244 13.42 25.89 -10.94
C GLU A 244 13.27 24.50 -10.30
N ASN A 245 13.92 24.23 -9.16
CA ASN A 245 13.91 22.98 -8.40
C ASN A 245 13.56 21.73 -9.23
N ASN A 246 14.46 21.38 -10.15
CA ASN A 246 14.29 20.29 -11.11
C ASN A 246 15.46 19.28 -11.05
N VAL A 247 16.27 19.35 -9.99
CA VAL A 247 17.44 18.52 -9.75
C VAL A 247 17.21 17.65 -8.52
N ALA A 248 17.39 16.34 -8.68
CA ALA A 248 17.49 15.42 -7.55
C ALA A 248 18.94 15.40 -7.04
N TRP A 249 19.15 15.80 -5.79
CA TRP A 249 20.48 15.83 -5.17
C TRP A 249 20.66 14.62 -4.28
N GLN A 250 21.83 14.02 -4.32
CA GLN A 250 22.20 12.96 -3.40
C GLN A 250 23.68 13.06 -3.04
N ARG A 251 23.99 13.01 -1.75
CA ARG A 251 25.35 12.91 -1.26
C ARG A 251 25.51 11.65 -0.43
N PHE A 252 26.60 10.92 -0.65
CA PHE A 252 27.00 9.83 0.21
C PHE A 252 27.87 10.36 1.35
N LEU A 253 27.39 10.27 2.58
CA LEU A 253 28.17 10.55 3.79
C LEU A 253 28.69 9.22 4.36
N PRO A 254 29.73 9.25 5.23
CA PRO A 254 30.18 8.05 5.96
C PRO A 254 29.06 7.36 6.77
N SER A 255 28.10 8.15 7.28
CA SER A 255 26.97 7.64 8.06
C SER A 255 25.82 7.09 7.20
N GLY A 256 25.81 7.39 5.91
CA GLY A 256 24.76 7.01 4.97
C GLY A 256 24.39 8.14 3.99
N PRO A 257 23.55 7.86 2.98
CA PRO A 257 23.18 8.86 2.00
C PRO A 257 22.20 9.90 2.56
N ILE A 258 22.34 11.13 2.07
CA ILE A 258 21.38 12.21 2.23
C ILE A 258 20.92 12.68 0.84
N ALA A 259 19.62 12.82 0.65
CA ALA A 259 19.02 13.20 -0.63
C ALA A 259 17.99 14.32 -0.48
N LEU A 260 17.94 15.19 -1.48
CA LEU A 260 16.92 16.23 -1.63
C LEU A 260 16.22 16.06 -2.98
N LEU A 261 14.92 15.82 -2.91
CA LEU A 261 14.07 15.53 -4.04
C LEU A 261 13.09 16.68 -4.27
N PRO A 262 12.96 17.21 -5.49
CA PRO A 262 12.12 18.37 -5.73
C PRO A 262 10.63 18.06 -5.56
N LEU A 263 9.88 18.93 -4.90
CA LEU A 263 8.42 18.87 -4.75
C LEU A 263 7.72 20.04 -5.43
N SER A 264 8.28 21.23 -5.33
CA SER A 264 7.84 22.44 -6.03
C SER A 264 9.02 23.41 -6.17
N ASP A 265 8.80 24.58 -6.78
CA ASP A 265 9.83 25.63 -6.89
C ASP A 265 10.37 26.09 -5.53
N THR A 266 9.62 25.87 -4.44
CA THR A 266 9.97 26.29 -3.08
C THR A 266 10.09 25.14 -2.08
N LEU A 267 9.83 23.89 -2.47
CA LEU A 267 9.77 22.75 -1.55
C LEU A 267 10.58 21.56 -2.07
N SER A 268 11.27 20.89 -1.16
CA SER A 268 11.98 19.63 -1.43
C SER A 268 11.72 18.61 -0.33
N SER A 269 11.65 17.33 -0.70
CA SER A 269 11.63 16.21 0.25
C SER A 269 13.05 15.83 0.61
N LEU A 270 13.34 15.76 1.90
CA LEU A 270 14.55 15.19 2.47
C LEU A 270 14.39 13.69 2.68
N VAL A 271 15.43 12.94 2.35
CA VAL A 271 15.63 11.56 2.83
C VAL A 271 17.06 11.45 3.33
N TRP A 272 17.24 11.23 4.63
CA TRP A 272 18.56 11.08 5.25
C TRP A 272 18.67 9.74 5.95
N SER A 273 19.37 8.81 5.32
CA SER A 273 19.70 7.51 5.91
C SER A 273 20.95 7.63 6.78
N THR A 274 20.83 7.19 8.03
CA THR A 274 21.90 7.27 9.04
C THR A 274 21.70 6.21 10.13
N SER A 275 22.61 6.10 11.10
CA SER A 275 22.44 5.23 12.27
C SER A 275 21.17 5.58 13.06
N HIS A 276 20.60 4.60 13.75
CA HIS A 276 19.40 4.78 14.57
C HIS A 276 19.57 5.89 15.63
N GLU A 277 20.75 5.97 16.24
CA GLU A 277 21.10 6.98 17.25
C GLU A 277 21.09 8.39 16.64
N HIS A 278 21.78 8.58 15.52
CA HIS A 278 21.83 9.87 14.85
C HIS A 278 20.47 10.29 14.29
N ALA A 279 19.67 9.34 13.79
CA ALA A 279 18.31 9.62 13.35
C ALA A 279 17.44 10.13 14.52
N ALA A 280 17.56 9.52 15.70
CA ALA A 280 16.84 9.97 16.89
C ALA A 280 17.30 11.37 17.35
N GLU A 281 18.59 11.68 17.27
CA GLU A 281 19.13 13.02 17.49
C GLU A 281 18.51 14.03 16.52
N LEU A 282 18.59 13.77 15.21
CA LEU A 282 18.04 14.64 14.16
C LEU A 282 16.54 14.92 14.34
N VAL A 283 15.75 13.90 14.72
CA VAL A 283 14.31 14.07 14.97
C VAL A 283 14.06 14.93 16.21
N SER A 284 14.92 14.86 17.23
CA SER A 284 14.76 15.60 18.49
C SER A 284 15.33 17.02 18.51
N MET A 285 16.13 17.41 17.51
CA MET A 285 16.70 18.75 17.41
C MET A 285 15.61 19.84 17.32
N ASP A 286 15.92 21.08 17.69
CA ASP A 286 15.11 22.22 17.26
C ASP A 286 15.23 22.44 15.73
N GLU A 287 14.34 23.25 15.16
CA GLU A 287 14.29 23.46 13.70
C GLU A 287 15.54 24.13 13.14
N GLU A 288 16.08 25.13 13.84
CA GLU A 288 17.28 25.85 13.40
C GLU A 288 18.48 24.92 13.34
N LYS A 289 18.73 24.14 14.40
CA LYS A 289 19.83 23.16 14.42
C LYS A 289 19.67 22.07 13.37
N PHE A 290 18.44 21.64 13.10
CA PHE A 290 18.17 20.63 12.08
C PHE A 290 18.48 21.16 10.68
N VAL A 291 18.07 22.40 10.37
CA VAL A 291 18.44 23.09 9.13
C VAL A 291 19.96 23.20 9.00
N ASP A 292 20.64 23.62 10.07
CA ASP A 292 22.09 23.75 10.07
C ASP A 292 22.80 22.41 9.84
N ALA A 293 22.28 21.34 10.44
CA ALA A 293 22.79 19.98 10.22
C ALA A 293 22.63 19.54 8.76
N ILE A 294 21.47 19.77 8.15
CA ILE A 294 21.22 19.46 6.73
C ILE A 294 22.14 20.28 5.83
N ASN A 295 22.21 21.60 6.03
CA ASN A 295 23.06 22.47 5.22
C ASN A 295 24.52 22.03 5.33
N SER A 296 25.00 21.75 6.55
CA SER A 296 26.36 21.23 6.77
C SER A 296 26.59 19.88 6.07
N ALA A 297 25.59 19.00 6.09
CA ALA A 297 25.63 17.72 5.39
C ALA A 297 25.65 17.86 3.86
N PHE A 298 25.17 18.97 3.28
CA PHE A 298 25.23 19.23 1.84
C PHE A 298 26.44 20.07 1.40
N VAL A 299 27.10 20.79 2.30
CA VAL A 299 28.28 21.61 1.96
C VAL A 299 29.43 20.74 1.45
N SER A 300 29.81 20.98 0.19
CA SER A 300 31.09 20.51 -0.37
C SER A 300 32.20 21.51 -0.05
N ILE A 301 33.42 21.03 0.16
CA ILE A 301 34.64 21.85 0.32
C ILE A 301 34.86 22.79 -0.90
N THR A 302 34.25 22.48 -2.06
CA THR A 302 34.48 23.20 -3.32
C THR A 302 33.37 24.17 -3.76
N SER A 303 32.22 24.24 -3.09
CA SER A 303 31.15 25.17 -3.49
C SER A 303 30.17 25.48 -2.36
N ARG A 304 30.07 26.77 -1.99
CA ARG A 304 29.09 27.29 -1.02
C ARG A 304 27.68 27.23 -1.63
N TRP A 305 26.87 26.29 -1.16
CA TRP A 305 25.42 26.30 -1.38
C TRP A 305 24.72 26.33 -0.02
N CYS A 306 23.77 27.25 0.16
CA CYS A 306 22.95 27.38 1.37
C CYS A 306 21.54 26.94 0.98
N VAL A 307 21.09 25.78 1.47
CA VAL A 307 20.08 24.96 0.77
C VAL A 307 18.66 25.09 1.32
N ALA A 308 18.41 25.38 2.60
CA ALA A 308 17.03 25.30 3.11
C ALA A 308 16.69 26.16 4.36
N ARG A 309 15.38 26.41 4.54
CA ARG A 309 14.65 26.64 5.80
C ARG A 309 13.66 25.46 5.98
N VAL A 310 13.43 24.93 7.17
CA VAL A 310 12.46 23.82 7.36
C VAL A 310 11.08 24.39 7.65
N ASP A 311 10.02 23.75 7.14
CA ASP A 311 8.68 23.85 7.73
C ASP A 311 8.07 22.44 7.74
N THR A 312 7.49 22.09 8.89
CA THR A 312 6.66 20.91 9.19
C THR A 312 7.32 19.54 9.46
N GLU A 313 6.53 18.75 10.21
CA GLU A 313 6.79 17.56 11.04
C GLU A 313 7.82 16.52 10.53
N ARG A 314 8.60 15.95 11.47
CA ARG A 314 9.67 14.97 11.21
C ARG A 314 9.20 13.54 11.50
N TRP A 315 9.65 12.58 10.69
CA TRP A 315 9.27 11.18 10.83
C TRP A 315 10.45 10.25 10.54
N PHE A 316 10.37 9.04 11.11
CA PHE A 316 11.29 7.92 10.85
C PHE A 316 10.89 7.09 9.62
#